data_AF-A0A350X5F8-F1
#
_entry.id   AF-A0A350X5F8-F1
#
_cell.length_a   1.000
_cell.length_b   1.000
_cell.length_c   1.000
_cell.angle_alpha   90.00
_cell.angle_beta   90.00
_cell.angle_gamma   90.00
#
_symmetry.space_group_name_H-M   'P 1'
#
loop_
_entity.id
_entity.type
_entity.pdbx_description
1 polymer ?
#
loop_
_entity_poly.entity_id
_entity_poly.type
_entity_poly.pdbx_seq_one_letter_code
_entity_poly.pdbx_strand_id
1 'polypeptide(L)'
;MDKLIKKLMTIGVPGLLLWLSMMASGKTGDAGIWTGLANIGVIYGPKGGLLVLLMVGLVSNAFSQVAVDGLLVSFYQKRRQSEPSEQLLGEIDRLPLSQDLKMKLKWAVLHHYIVLPPYLIRWGFIVATVLLVVLSLTGYLGEFDYRLDLTAHFKLQYLLAGFCLFFFFLLTKRKVWCIVSIFCILLNLIEVMPWYLPQIADATNPNSQPLRVLQSNVLFRNKQYAKVISMVRASNPDIAFFQEVGPFWKKELEALRDTFPYSLVPPIPERFEPAIYSKLPLVNTSITVLDGLIQILYAEVKVEGKVVSIIGIHLSTPMKQRDFNHRNQQLAVFGDYLAKIKNPVLVVGDFNITMWSPFYKRFIQQAGLKNSRYGFGIIPTWSAKLPPLSIPIDHCLVSPNVKVLQMRASRYVGSDHLPLITDLVIGNNEYE
;
A
#
# COMPACT_ATOMS: atom_id res chain seq x y z
N MET A 1 36.59 -9.75 -16.67
CA MET A 1 35.45 -9.61 -17.59
C MET A 1 34.10 -9.81 -16.89
N ASP A 2 33.90 -10.91 -16.16
CA ASP A 2 32.72 -11.18 -15.32
C ASP A 2 32.40 -10.06 -14.33
N LYS A 3 33.40 -9.49 -13.64
CA LYS A 3 33.19 -8.34 -12.74
C LYS A 3 32.69 -7.10 -13.50
N LEU A 4 33.11 -6.91 -14.74
CA LEU A 4 32.67 -5.79 -15.59
C LEU A 4 31.23 -6.00 -16.05
N ILE A 5 30.89 -7.21 -16.54
CA ILE A 5 29.53 -7.59 -16.93
C ILE A 5 28.56 -7.47 -15.73
N LYS A 6 28.98 -7.95 -14.54
CA LYS A 6 28.21 -7.81 -13.29
C LYS A 6 27.98 -6.35 -12.93
N LYS A 7 29.02 -5.50 -13.00
CA LYS A 7 28.87 -4.05 -12.76
C LYS A 7 27.94 -3.40 -13.78
N LEU A 8 28.06 -3.73 -15.07
CA LEU A 8 27.20 -3.21 -16.13
C LEU A 8 25.74 -3.61 -15.93
N MET A 9 25.43 -4.86 -15.55
CA MET A 9 24.06 -5.29 -15.27
C MET A 9 23.51 -4.70 -13.97
N THR A 10 24.36 -4.58 -12.94
CA THR A 10 24.00 -4.03 -11.63
C THR A 10 23.69 -2.53 -11.69
N ILE A 11 24.41 -1.78 -12.54
CA ILE A 11 24.24 -0.33 -12.71
C ILE A 11 23.22 -0.03 -13.83
N GLY A 12 23.18 -0.87 -14.86
CA GLY A 12 22.35 -0.67 -16.05
C GLY A 12 20.86 -0.74 -15.79
N VAL A 13 20.40 -1.68 -14.95
CA VAL A 13 18.96 -1.82 -14.66
C VAL A 13 18.43 -0.62 -13.85
N PRO A 14 19.06 -0.20 -12.74
CA PRO A 14 18.69 1.05 -12.05
C PRO A 14 18.82 2.29 -12.94
N GLY A 15 19.89 2.37 -13.75
CA GLY A 15 20.12 3.48 -14.67
C GLY A 15 19.03 3.60 -15.74
N LEU A 16 18.60 2.48 -16.32
CA LEU A 16 17.50 2.41 -17.27
C LEU A 16 16.17 2.81 -16.62
N LEU A 17 15.91 2.33 -15.39
CA LEU A 17 14.71 2.66 -14.64
C LEU A 17 14.61 4.17 -14.36
N LEU A 18 15.72 4.79 -13.93
CA LEU A 18 15.83 6.22 -13.74
C LEU A 18 15.63 6.98 -15.05
N TRP A 19 16.30 6.55 -16.12
CA TRP A 19 16.20 7.17 -17.44
C TRP A 19 14.77 7.14 -18.00
N LEU A 20 14.06 6.01 -17.89
CA LEU A 20 12.66 5.88 -18.29
C LEU A 20 11.76 6.81 -17.46
N SER A 21 12.01 6.91 -16.16
CA SER A 21 11.27 7.81 -15.28
C SER A 21 11.52 9.29 -15.61
N MET A 22 12.76 9.65 -15.95
CA MET A 22 13.13 10.97 -16.45
C MET A 22 12.38 11.29 -17.76
N MET A 23 12.36 10.35 -18.71
CA MET A 23 11.63 10.52 -19.98
C MET A 23 10.13 10.74 -19.76
N ALA A 24 9.51 9.96 -18.85
CA ALA A 24 8.09 10.10 -18.52
C ALA A 24 7.76 11.46 -17.87
N SER A 25 8.74 12.12 -17.26
CA SER A 25 8.56 13.44 -16.63
C SER A 25 8.62 14.62 -17.62
N GLY A 26 9.13 14.40 -18.84
CA GLY A 26 9.37 15.46 -19.83
C GLY A 26 10.50 16.44 -19.47
N LYS A 27 11.23 16.21 -18.37
CA LYS A 27 12.32 17.08 -17.89
C LYS A 27 13.68 16.44 -18.14
N THR A 28 14.70 17.27 -18.42
CA THR A 28 16.09 16.85 -18.66
C THR A 28 17.05 17.42 -17.61
N GLY A 29 18.30 16.94 -17.59
CA GLY A 29 19.32 17.39 -16.64
C GLY A 29 18.96 17.12 -15.18
N ASP A 30 19.43 17.97 -14.27
CA ASP A 30 19.21 17.84 -12.83
C ASP A 30 17.73 17.77 -12.47
N ALA A 31 16.89 18.60 -13.10
CA ALA A 31 15.45 18.62 -12.88
C ALA A 31 14.78 17.29 -13.30
N GLY A 32 15.26 16.67 -14.38
CA GLY A 32 14.85 15.34 -14.80
C GLY A 32 15.19 14.28 -13.76
N ILE A 33 16.44 14.26 -13.27
CA ILE A 33 16.92 13.30 -12.28
C ILE A 33 16.10 13.39 -10.98
N TRP A 34 15.91 14.59 -10.44
CA TRP A 34 15.15 14.79 -9.20
C TRP A 34 13.69 14.40 -9.35
N THR A 35 13.06 14.72 -10.49
CA THR A 35 11.65 14.38 -10.75
C THR A 35 11.50 12.87 -10.99
N GLY A 36 12.42 12.25 -11.73
CA GLY A 36 12.44 10.80 -11.95
C GLY A 36 12.63 10.02 -10.63
N LEU A 37 13.56 10.45 -9.78
CA LEU A 37 13.72 9.88 -8.44
C LEU A 37 12.47 10.09 -7.58
N ALA A 38 11.82 11.25 -7.64
CA ALA A 38 10.58 11.49 -6.92
C ALA A 38 9.46 10.54 -7.37
N ASN A 39 9.33 10.34 -8.69
CA ASN A 39 8.34 9.45 -9.29
C ASN A 39 8.58 7.98 -8.90
N ILE A 40 9.84 7.53 -8.94
CA ILE A 40 10.21 6.18 -8.51
C ILE A 40 10.00 6.01 -7.00
N GLY A 41 10.33 7.03 -6.22
CA GLY A 41 10.28 7.00 -4.77
C GLY A 41 8.92 7.15 -4.14
N VAL A 42 7.95 7.64 -4.92
CA VAL A 42 6.54 7.92 -4.57
C VAL A 42 6.41 8.58 -3.20
N ILE A 43 6.41 7.77 -2.13
CA ILE A 43 6.15 8.12 -0.74
C ILE A 43 7.26 8.98 -0.12
N TYR A 44 8.54 8.74 -0.46
CA TYR A 44 9.67 9.48 0.13
C TYR A 44 10.34 10.45 -0.85
N GLY A 45 9.64 10.76 -1.95
CA GLY A 45 10.15 11.57 -3.03
C GLY A 45 11.53 11.07 -3.49
N PRO A 46 12.47 11.96 -3.81
CA PRO A 46 13.76 11.57 -4.38
C PRO A 46 14.59 10.60 -3.52
N LYS A 47 14.51 10.73 -2.19
CA LYS A 47 15.20 9.83 -1.25
C LYS A 47 14.64 8.41 -1.32
N GLY A 48 13.33 8.28 -1.51
CA GLY A 48 12.67 6.99 -1.79
C GLY A 48 13.11 6.41 -3.12
N GLY A 49 13.25 7.25 -4.14
CA GLY A 49 13.69 6.82 -5.47
C GLY A 49 15.09 6.24 -5.41
N LEU A 50 15.99 6.91 -4.67
CA LEU A 50 17.35 6.42 -4.46
C LEU A 50 17.38 5.07 -3.74
N LEU A 51 16.54 4.91 -2.72
CA LEU A 51 16.42 3.64 -1.98
C LEU A 51 15.89 2.52 -2.88
N VAL A 52 14.88 2.79 -3.71
CA VAL A 52 14.34 1.84 -4.69
C VAL A 52 15.41 1.47 -5.72
N LEU A 53 16.15 2.43 -6.26
CA LEU A 53 17.25 2.16 -7.20
C LEU A 53 18.38 1.35 -6.55
N LEU A 54 18.71 1.60 -5.28
CA LEU A 54 19.65 0.80 -4.50
C LEU A 54 19.15 -0.64 -4.32
N MET A 55 17.88 -0.83 -3.97
CA MET A 55 17.27 -2.15 -3.83
C MET A 55 17.22 -2.91 -5.15
N VAL A 56 16.80 -2.25 -6.24
CA VAL A 56 16.83 -2.80 -7.60
C VAL A 56 18.26 -3.16 -7.98
N GLY A 57 19.24 -2.31 -7.67
CA GLY A 57 20.66 -2.60 -7.88
C GLY A 57 21.15 -3.83 -7.09
N LEU A 58 20.76 -3.97 -5.82
CA LEU A 58 21.11 -5.13 -4.99
C LEU A 58 20.47 -6.42 -5.51
N VAL A 59 19.18 -6.37 -5.90
CA VAL A 59 18.47 -7.50 -6.51
C VAL A 59 19.07 -7.85 -7.86
N SER A 60 19.37 -6.86 -8.71
CA SER A 60 20.04 -7.04 -9.99
C SER A 60 21.45 -7.60 -9.82
N ASN A 61 22.19 -7.23 -8.77
CA ASN A 61 23.50 -7.78 -8.47
C ASN A 61 23.40 -9.24 -8.01
N ALA A 62 22.49 -9.55 -7.09
CA ALA A 62 22.24 -10.92 -6.64
C ALA A 62 21.78 -11.81 -7.82
N PHE A 63 20.86 -11.32 -8.65
CA PHE A 63 20.42 -12.00 -9.86
C PHE A 63 21.56 -12.15 -10.87
N SER A 64 22.38 -11.13 -11.10
CA SER A 64 23.54 -11.19 -12.01
C SER A 64 24.58 -12.19 -11.52
N GLN A 65 24.80 -12.27 -10.21
CA GLN A 65 25.71 -13.22 -9.60
C GLN A 65 25.21 -14.65 -9.81
N VAL A 66 23.93 -14.92 -9.52
CA VAL A 66 23.33 -16.24 -9.71
C VAL A 66 23.24 -16.61 -11.20
N ALA A 67 22.88 -15.67 -12.06
CA ALA A 67 22.70 -15.90 -13.49
C ALA A 67 24.04 -16.11 -14.21
N VAL A 68 25.04 -15.24 -14.02
CA VAL A 68 26.34 -15.35 -14.69
C VAL A 68 27.11 -16.57 -14.18
N ASP A 69 27.17 -16.76 -12.85
CA ASP A 69 27.86 -17.92 -12.27
C ASP A 69 27.13 -19.21 -12.67
N GLY A 70 25.80 -19.26 -12.55
CA GLY A 70 25.01 -20.45 -12.87
C GLY A 70 25.06 -20.84 -14.35
N LEU A 71 25.08 -19.88 -15.27
CA LEU A 71 25.08 -20.13 -16.72
C LEU A 71 26.45 -20.59 -17.21
N LEU A 72 27.55 -19.98 -16.73
CA LEU A 72 28.91 -20.43 -17.04
C LEU A 72 29.21 -21.79 -16.41
N VAL A 73 28.79 -22.03 -15.16
CA VAL A 73 28.95 -23.34 -14.51
C VAL A 73 28.17 -24.40 -15.29
N SER A 74 26.91 -24.13 -15.65
CA SER A 74 26.10 -25.08 -16.44
C SER A 74 26.72 -25.36 -17.83
N PHE A 75 27.33 -24.36 -18.46
CA PHE A 75 28.01 -24.50 -19.74
C PHE A 75 29.22 -25.44 -19.65
N TYR A 76 30.13 -25.22 -18.68
CA TYR A 76 31.30 -26.07 -18.49
C TYR A 76 30.95 -27.48 -18.00
N GLN A 77 29.89 -27.64 -17.20
CA GLN A 77 29.38 -28.96 -16.83
C GLN A 77 28.84 -29.74 -18.03
N LYS A 78 28.15 -29.07 -18.96
CA LYS A 78 27.67 -29.73 -20.18
C LYS A 78 28.82 -30.13 -21.10
N ARG A 79 29.83 -29.27 -21.25
CA ARG A 79 31.04 -29.59 -22.04
C ARG A 79 31.87 -30.72 -21.46
N ARG A 80 31.89 -30.88 -20.13
CA ARG A 80 32.52 -32.03 -19.46
C ARG A 80 31.98 -33.39 -19.97
N GLN A 81 30.73 -33.44 -20.44
CA GLN A 81 30.15 -34.68 -20.98
C GLN A 81 30.76 -35.11 -22.32
N SER A 82 31.40 -34.18 -23.05
CA SER A 82 31.96 -34.41 -24.38
C SER A 82 33.46 -34.12 -24.48
N GLU A 83 34.06 -33.46 -23.49
CA GLU A 83 35.44 -32.99 -23.52
C GLU A 83 36.22 -33.41 -22.25
N PRO A 84 37.51 -33.76 -22.37
CA PRO A 84 38.35 -34.11 -21.22
C PRO A 84 38.46 -32.97 -20.20
N SER A 85 38.45 -33.31 -18.91
CA SER A 85 38.50 -32.32 -17.83
C SER A 85 39.79 -31.49 -17.85
N GLU A 86 40.92 -32.07 -18.23
CA GLU A 86 42.22 -31.37 -18.35
C GLU A 86 42.18 -30.24 -19.38
N GLN A 87 41.53 -30.48 -20.53
CA GLN A 87 41.36 -29.47 -21.58
C GLN A 87 40.50 -28.30 -21.08
N LEU A 88 39.39 -28.60 -20.41
CA LEU A 88 38.49 -27.59 -19.85
C LEU A 88 39.15 -26.77 -18.74
N LEU A 89 39.98 -27.40 -17.89
CA LEU A 89 40.73 -26.70 -16.84
C LEU A 89 41.76 -25.74 -17.43
N GLY A 90 42.51 -26.18 -18.45
CA GLY A 90 43.47 -25.35 -19.17
C GLY A 90 42.81 -24.17 -19.89
N GLU A 91 41.59 -24.35 -20.40
CA GLU A 91 40.79 -23.26 -20.98
C GLU A 91 40.34 -22.24 -19.92
N ILE A 92 39.77 -22.71 -18.80
CA ILE A 92 39.32 -21.85 -17.70
C ILE A 92 40.46 -20.97 -17.17
N ASP A 93 41.68 -21.51 -17.12
CA ASP A 93 42.87 -20.77 -16.69
C ASP A 93 43.20 -19.58 -17.61
N ARG A 94 42.98 -19.73 -18.91
CA ARG A 94 43.25 -18.69 -19.92
C ARG A 94 42.14 -17.65 -20.01
N LEU A 95 40.95 -17.92 -19.48
CA LEU A 95 39.84 -16.96 -19.54
C LEU A 95 40.09 -15.69 -18.71
N PRO A 96 39.64 -14.50 -19.16
CA PRO A 96 39.75 -13.26 -18.41
C PRO A 96 38.64 -13.12 -17.33
N LEU A 97 38.47 -14.15 -16.50
CA LEU A 97 37.50 -14.21 -15.40
C LEU A 97 38.18 -13.97 -14.03
N SER A 98 37.38 -13.58 -13.03
CA SER A 98 37.84 -13.48 -11.65
C SER A 98 38.30 -14.82 -11.07
N GLN A 99 39.25 -14.78 -10.12
CA GLN A 99 39.78 -15.99 -9.47
C GLN A 99 38.69 -16.80 -8.75
N ASP A 100 37.73 -16.14 -8.10
CA ASP A 100 36.57 -16.80 -7.47
C ASP A 100 35.74 -17.60 -8.47
N LEU A 101 35.42 -16.99 -9.62
CA LEU A 101 34.64 -17.66 -10.67
C LEU A 101 35.45 -18.77 -11.35
N LYS A 102 36.74 -18.56 -11.61
CA LYS A 102 37.63 -19.63 -12.11
C LYS A 102 37.63 -20.82 -11.16
N MET A 103 37.74 -20.58 -9.86
CA MET A 103 37.72 -21.63 -8.85
C MET A 103 36.39 -22.40 -8.85
N LYS A 104 35.24 -21.69 -8.92
CA LYS A 104 33.91 -22.32 -9.06
C LYS A 104 33.79 -23.16 -10.34
N LEU A 105 34.27 -22.65 -11.48
CA LEU A 105 34.25 -23.37 -12.75
C LEU A 105 35.15 -24.61 -12.73
N LYS A 106 36.38 -24.49 -12.24
CA LYS A 106 37.29 -25.63 -12.08
C LYS A 106 36.71 -26.67 -11.15
N TRP A 107 36.15 -26.24 -10.02
CA TRP A 107 35.49 -27.14 -9.08
C TRP A 107 34.30 -27.84 -9.73
N ALA A 108 33.49 -27.14 -10.54
CA ALA A 108 32.36 -27.73 -11.26
C ALA A 108 32.75 -28.70 -12.39
N VAL A 109 33.92 -28.50 -13.01
CA VAL A 109 34.52 -29.43 -13.97
C VAL A 109 35.06 -30.67 -13.25
N LEU A 110 35.67 -30.51 -12.07
CA LEU A 110 36.28 -31.62 -11.33
C LEU A 110 35.26 -32.46 -10.54
N HIS A 111 34.29 -31.81 -9.89
CA HIS A 111 33.34 -32.43 -8.98
C HIS A 111 31.92 -32.36 -9.55
N HIS A 112 31.06 -33.29 -9.13
CA HIS A 112 29.62 -33.20 -9.41
C HIS A 112 29.02 -32.04 -8.60
N TYR A 113 29.08 -30.81 -9.13
CA TYR A 113 28.47 -29.63 -8.50
C TYR A 113 26.95 -29.73 -8.60
N ILE A 114 26.27 -29.81 -7.45
CA ILE A 114 24.84 -29.53 -7.35
C ILE A 114 24.67 -28.02 -7.43
N VAL A 115 24.75 -27.46 -8.65
CA VAL A 115 24.11 -26.18 -8.91
C VAL A 115 22.63 -26.44 -8.70
N LEU A 116 21.92 -25.60 -7.94
CA LEU A 116 20.47 -25.69 -7.81
C LEU A 116 19.93 -25.80 -9.24
N PRO A 117 19.42 -26.98 -9.65
CA PRO A 117 19.32 -27.24 -11.07
C PRO A 117 18.45 -26.18 -11.72
N PRO A 118 18.76 -25.70 -12.94
CA PRO A 118 17.95 -24.69 -13.60
C PRO A 118 16.46 -25.05 -13.65
N TYR A 119 16.14 -26.35 -13.61
CA TYR A 119 14.78 -26.85 -13.45
C TYR A 119 14.16 -26.53 -12.08
N LEU A 120 14.89 -26.60 -10.97
CA LEU A 120 14.39 -26.24 -9.62
C LEU A 120 14.10 -24.75 -9.50
N ILE A 121 14.96 -23.87 -10.03
CA ILE A 121 14.69 -22.42 -10.08
C ILE A 121 13.40 -22.19 -10.88
N ARG A 122 13.29 -22.80 -12.06
CA ARG A 122 12.08 -22.74 -12.89
C ARG A 122 10.84 -23.25 -12.16
N TRP A 123 10.92 -24.36 -11.44
CA TRP A 123 9.80 -24.88 -10.65
C TRP A 123 9.40 -23.91 -9.54
N GLY A 124 10.36 -23.24 -8.90
CA GLY A 124 10.09 -22.19 -7.93
C GLY A 124 9.25 -21.05 -8.51
N PHE A 125 9.62 -20.54 -9.69
CA PHE A 125 8.85 -19.50 -10.37
C PHE A 125 7.45 -19.99 -10.82
N ILE A 126 7.36 -21.22 -11.29
CA ILE A 126 6.07 -21.85 -11.65
C ILE A 126 5.15 -21.94 -10.43
N VAL A 127 5.65 -22.48 -9.32
CA VAL A 127 4.90 -22.59 -8.07
C VAL A 127 4.51 -21.21 -7.56
N ALA A 128 5.41 -20.22 -7.62
CA ALA A 128 5.12 -18.85 -7.23
C ALA A 128 3.98 -18.24 -8.07
N THR A 129 3.97 -18.46 -9.39
CA THR A 129 2.87 -17.99 -10.26
C THR A 129 1.55 -18.67 -9.97
N VAL A 130 1.55 -19.99 -9.79
CA VAL A 130 0.33 -20.73 -9.43
C VAL A 130 -0.20 -20.22 -8.10
N LEU A 131 0.66 -20.09 -7.08
CA LEU A 131 0.28 -19.56 -5.78
C LEU A 131 -0.28 -18.14 -5.90
N LEU A 132 0.35 -17.27 -6.68
CA LEU A 132 -0.10 -15.90 -6.88
C LEU A 132 -1.48 -15.82 -7.52
N VAL A 133 -1.75 -16.67 -8.52
CA VAL A 133 -3.08 -16.78 -9.15
C VAL A 133 -4.11 -17.27 -8.14
N VAL A 134 -3.78 -18.33 -7.38
CA VAL A 134 -4.68 -18.87 -6.34
C VAL A 134 -5.00 -17.80 -5.30
N LEU A 135 -4.01 -17.12 -4.73
CA LEU A 135 -4.20 -16.04 -3.76
C LEU A 135 -5.00 -14.87 -4.34
N SER A 136 -4.81 -14.55 -5.62
CA SER A 136 -5.57 -13.50 -6.29
C SER A 136 -7.05 -13.87 -6.43
N LEU A 137 -7.36 -15.15 -6.70
CA LEU A 137 -8.72 -15.66 -6.88
C LEU A 137 -9.43 -15.89 -5.54
N THR A 138 -8.75 -16.45 -4.54
CA THR A 138 -9.36 -16.75 -3.24
C THR A 138 -9.87 -15.51 -2.53
N GLY A 139 -9.32 -14.33 -2.81
CA GLY A 139 -9.79 -13.07 -2.24
C GLY A 139 -11.25 -12.74 -2.59
N TYR A 140 -11.75 -13.24 -3.73
CA TYR A 140 -13.17 -13.09 -4.11
C TYR A 140 -14.11 -13.98 -3.30
N LEU A 141 -13.55 -15.04 -2.69
CA LEU A 141 -14.27 -16.00 -1.86
C LEU A 141 -14.19 -15.64 -0.37
N GLY A 142 -13.80 -14.40 -0.04
CA GLY A 142 -13.61 -13.95 1.34
C GLY A 142 -14.85 -14.05 2.23
N GLU A 143 -16.05 -14.17 1.63
CA GLU A 143 -17.31 -14.36 2.36
C GLU A 143 -17.41 -15.70 3.08
N PHE A 144 -16.71 -16.73 2.60
CA PHE A 144 -16.82 -18.09 3.13
C PHE A 144 -15.88 -18.35 4.31
N ASP A 145 -14.71 -17.71 4.36
CA ASP A 145 -13.70 -17.93 5.41
C ASP A 145 -12.77 -16.72 5.55
N TYR A 146 -12.38 -16.39 6.79
CA TYR A 146 -11.53 -15.24 7.06
C TYR A 146 -10.16 -15.31 6.38
N ARG A 147 -9.59 -16.51 6.18
CA ARG A 147 -8.29 -16.70 5.52
C ARG A 147 -8.39 -16.33 4.05
N LEU A 148 -9.53 -16.59 3.42
CA LEU A 148 -9.80 -16.19 2.05
C LEU A 148 -9.92 -14.67 1.95
N ASP A 149 -10.61 -14.01 2.91
CA ASP A 149 -10.70 -12.54 3.00
C ASP A 149 -9.31 -11.90 3.15
N LEU A 150 -8.42 -12.49 3.96
CA LEU A 150 -7.04 -12.00 4.13
C LEU A 150 -6.28 -11.93 2.79
N THR A 151 -6.54 -12.86 1.87
CA THR A 151 -5.89 -12.83 0.55
C THR A 151 -6.36 -11.66 -0.31
N ALA A 152 -7.53 -11.07 -0.05
CA ALA A 152 -8.05 -9.93 -0.79
C ALA A 152 -7.23 -8.64 -0.53
N HIS A 153 -6.49 -8.56 0.56
CA HIS A 153 -5.81 -7.32 0.98
C HIS A 153 -4.57 -6.95 0.17
N PHE A 154 -4.04 -7.86 -0.66
CA PHE A 154 -2.72 -7.71 -1.28
C PHE A 154 -2.78 -7.57 -2.82
N LYS A 155 -3.89 -7.08 -3.39
CA LYS A 155 -4.07 -6.99 -4.86
C LYS A 155 -2.97 -6.20 -5.56
N LEU A 156 -2.50 -5.09 -4.95
CA LEU A 156 -1.39 -4.31 -5.49
C LEU A 156 -0.08 -5.12 -5.51
N GLN A 157 0.23 -5.82 -4.43
CA GLN A 157 1.42 -6.65 -4.32
C GLN A 157 1.37 -7.80 -5.32
N TYR A 158 0.21 -8.41 -5.51
CA TYR A 158 0.01 -9.46 -6.51
C TYR A 158 0.18 -8.93 -7.93
N LEU A 159 -0.30 -7.72 -8.22
CA LEU A 159 -0.08 -7.06 -9.51
C LEU A 159 1.42 -6.88 -9.79
N LEU A 160 2.17 -6.33 -8.84
CA LEU A 160 3.61 -6.08 -8.97
C LEU A 160 4.42 -7.40 -9.11
N ALA A 161 4.08 -8.40 -8.30
CA ALA A 161 4.67 -9.74 -8.40
C ALA A 161 4.34 -10.38 -9.76
N GLY A 162 3.11 -10.20 -10.26
CA GLY A 162 2.67 -10.69 -11.57
C GLY A 162 3.55 -10.15 -12.70
N PHE A 163 3.86 -8.86 -12.70
CA PHE A 163 4.80 -8.27 -13.67
C PHE A 163 6.21 -8.88 -13.56
N CYS A 164 6.73 -9.06 -12.35
CA CYS A 164 8.04 -9.68 -12.14
C CYS A 164 8.11 -11.11 -12.71
N LEU A 165 7.06 -11.91 -12.46
CA LEU A 165 6.95 -13.28 -12.98
C LEU A 165 6.77 -13.29 -14.50
N PHE A 166 5.97 -12.38 -15.06
CA PHE A 166 5.80 -12.22 -16.50
C PHE A 166 7.14 -11.97 -17.20
N PHE A 167 7.93 -10.99 -16.72
CA PHE A 167 9.23 -10.69 -17.32
C PHE A 167 10.22 -11.86 -17.19
N PHE A 168 10.21 -12.58 -16.07
CA PHE A 168 11.00 -13.80 -15.93
C PHE A 168 10.64 -14.85 -17.00
N PHE A 169 9.35 -15.11 -17.23
CA PHE A 169 8.92 -16.08 -18.24
C PHE A 169 9.12 -15.60 -19.68
N LEU A 170 9.03 -14.29 -19.92
CA LEU A 170 9.35 -13.67 -21.20
C LEU A 170 10.83 -13.90 -21.55
N LEU A 171 11.73 -13.59 -20.61
CA LEU A 171 13.18 -13.77 -20.78
C LEU A 171 13.57 -15.24 -20.93
N THR A 172 12.87 -16.15 -20.25
CA THR A 172 13.09 -17.60 -20.36
C THR A 172 12.30 -18.27 -21.49
N LYS A 173 11.61 -17.48 -22.33
CA LYS A 173 10.84 -17.91 -23.52
C LYS A 173 9.75 -18.94 -23.21
N ARG A 174 9.09 -18.84 -22.05
CA ARG A 174 8.06 -19.78 -21.58
C ARG A 174 6.64 -19.24 -21.82
N LYS A 175 6.16 -19.35 -23.06
CA LYS A 175 4.89 -18.78 -23.53
C LYS A 175 3.68 -19.07 -22.62
N VAL A 176 3.49 -20.32 -22.19
CA VAL A 176 2.36 -20.72 -21.32
C VAL A 176 2.36 -19.91 -20.01
N TRP A 177 3.52 -19.79 -19.37
CA TRP A 177 3.63 -19.08 -18.10
C TRP A 177 3.58 -17.57 -18.24
N CYS A 178 3.94 -17.03 -19.42
CA CYS A 178 3.62 -15.64 -19.76
C CYS A 178 2.10 -15.41 -19.77
N ILE A 179 1.33 -16.29 -20.40
CA ILE A 179 -0.15 -16.18 -20.45
C ILE A 179 -0.75 -16.25 -19.05
N VAL A 180 -0.31 -17.21 -18.23
CA VAL A 180 -0.78 -17.33 -16.82
C VAL A 180 -0.43 -16.07 -16.02
N SER A 181 0.77 -15.51 -16.23
CA SER A 181 1.17 -14.26 -15.56
C SER A 181 0.34 -13.06 -16.04
N ILE A 182 0.03 -12.97 -17.34
CA ILE A 182 -0.86 -11.94 -17.89
C ILE A 182 -2.26 -12.05 -17.27
N PHE A 183 -2.80 -13.26 -17.17
CA PHE A 183 -4.09 -13.48 -16.49
C PHE A 183 -4.07 -12.96 -15.04
N CYS A 184 -3.02 -13.29 -14.29
CA CYS A 184 -2.83 -12.78 -12.93
C CYS A 184 -2.72 -11.25 -12.87
N ILE A 185 -1.98 -10.64 -13.79
CA ILE A 185 -1.84 -9.18 -13.91
C ILE A 185 -3.21 -8.57 -14.17
N LEU A 186 -3.96 -9.03 -15.17
CA LEU A 186 -5.27 -8.48 -15.52
C LEU A 186 -6.27 -8.59 -14.36
N LEU A 187 -6.30 -9.73 -13.68
CA LEU A 187 -7.16 -9.97 -12.52
C LEU A 187 -6.93 -8.93 -11.42
N ASN A 188 -5.67 -8.62 -11.09
CA ASN A 188 -5.36 -7.64 -10.07
C ASN A 188 -5.41 -6.19 -10.59
N LEU A 189 -5.13 -5.97 -11.87
CA LEU A 189 -5.19 -4.65 -12.50
C LEU A 189 -6.62 -4.09 -12.48
N ILE A 190 -7.63 -4.94 -12.73
CA ILE A 190 -9.06 -4.54 -12.65
C ILE A 190 -9.43 -4.02 -11.26
N GLU A 191 -8.84 -4.58 -10.20
CA GLU A 191 -9.08 -4.16 -8.82
C GLU A 191 -8.27 -2.92 -8.41
N VAL A 192 -7.09 -2.72 -9.00
CA VAL A 192 -6.14 -1.66 -8.62
C VAL A 192 -6.33 -0.39 -9.44
N MET A 193 -6.54 -0.51 -10.76
CA MET A 193 -6.59 0.62 -11.69
C MET A 193 -7.69 1.64 -11.36
N PRO A 194 -8.93 1.27 -10.99
CA PRO A 194 -10.01 2.25 -10.78
C PRO A 194 -9.69 3.31 -9.71
N TRP A 195 -8.83 2.99 -8.76
CA TRP A 195 -8.44 3.92 -7.69
C TRP A 195 -7.54 5.06 -8.17
N TYR A 196 -6.89 4.91 -9.32
CA TYR A 196 -6.06 5.94 -9.95
C TYR A 196 -6.81 6.75 -11.01
N LEU A 197 -8.02 6.33 -11.39
CA LEU A 197 -8.82 7.06 -12.37
C LEU A 197 -9.50 8.25 -11.68
N PRO A 198 -9.36 9.46 -12.23
CA PRO A 198 -10.01 10.63 -11.66
C PRO A 198 -11.53 10.43 -11.71
N GLN A 199 -12.21 10.77 -10.63
CA GLN A 199 -13.66 10.82 -10.64
C GLN A 199 -14.07 12.09 -11.41
N ILE A 200 -14.94 11.94 -12.42
CA ILE A 200 -15.59 13.07 -13.06
C ILE A 200 -16.37 13.78 -11.95
N ALA A 201 -15.96 15.01 -11.63
CA ALA A 201 -16.56 15.79 -10.57
C ALA A 201 -17.40 16.90 -11.19
N ASP A 202 -18.57 17.13 -10.60
CA ASP A 202 -19.40 18.27 -10.95
C ASP A 202 -18.66 19.59 -10.66
N ALA A 203 -19.09 20.64 -11.37
CA ALA A 203 -18.55 21.97 -11.22
C ALA A 203 -18.74 22.44 -9.77
N THR A 204 -17.63 22.62 -9.05
CA THR A 204 -17.65 23.26 -7.73
C THR A 204 -17.57 24.76 -7.89
N ASN A 205 -18.21 25.49 -6.96
CA ASN A 205 -17.99 26.91 -6.82
C ASN A 205 -16.48 27.17 -6.62
N PRO A 206 -15.84 28.00 -7.47
CA PRO A 206 -14.42 28.32 -7.33
C PRO A 206 -14.05 28.93 -5.97
N ASN A 207 -15.03 29.48 -5.26
CA ASN A 207 -14.86 30.15 -3.99
C ASN A 207 -15.05 29.24 -2.76
N SER A 208 -15.36 27.96 -2.94
CA SER A 208 -15.56 27.07 -1.80
C SER A 208 -14.25 26.82 -1.03
N GLN A 209 -14.29 27.02 0.28
CA GLN A 209 -13.19 26.78 1.20
C GLN A 209 -13.06 25.26 1.46
N PRO A 210 -11.88 24.66 1.20
CA PRO A 210 -11.66 23.25 1.49
C PRO A 210 -11.74 22.97 2.99
N LEU A 211 -12.50 21.94 3.36
CA LEU A 211 -12.41 21.31 4.67
C LEU A 211 -11.26 20.31 4.66
N ARG A 212 -10.27 20.50 5.55
CA ARG A 212 -9.17 19.55 5.73
C ARG A 212 -9.47 18.62 6.90
N VAL A 213 -9.45 17.33 6.61
CA VAL A 213 -9.67 16.25 7.57
C VAL A 213 -8.38 15.45 7.73
N LEU A 214 -7.97 15.23 8.98
CA LEU A 214 -6.85 14.37 9.33
C LEU A 214 -7.36 13.12 10.05
N GLN A 215 -6.80 11.97 9.71
CA GLN A 215 -6.99 10.70 10.41
C GLN A 215 -5.64 10.17 10.89
N SER A 216 -5.57 9.64 12.10
CA SER A 216 -4.40 8.92 12.58
C SER A 216 -4.77 7.86 13.62
N ASN A 217 -4.66 6.58 13.27
CA ASN A 217 -4.49 5.54 14.29
C ASN A 217 -3.11 5.76 14.96
N VAL A 218 -3.13 6.16 16.24
CA VAL A 218 -1.90 6.56 16.93
C VAL A 218 -1.08 5.38 17.45
N LEU A 219 -1.65 4.16 17.43
CA LEU A 219 -1.18 2.97 18.11
C LEU A 219 -0.98 3.22 19.60
N PHE A 220 -1.81 2.62 20.47
CA PHE A 220 -1.81 2.97 21.90
C PHE A 220 -0.46 2.82 22.60
N ARG A 221 0.42 1.95 22.09
CA ARG A 221 1.78 1.71 22.60
C ARG A 221 2.84 2.69 22.08
N ASN A 222 2.53 3.44 21.02
CA ASN A 222 3.43 4.44 20.46
C ASN A 222 3.60 5.60 21.46
N LYS A 223 4.85 5.98 21.73
CA LYS A 223 5.21 7.08 22.64
C LYS A 223 5.73 8.32 21.90
N GLN A 224 5.63 8.35 20.58
CA GLN A 224 6.12 9.45 19.75
C GLN A 224 5.10 10.61 19.70
N TYR A 225 4.61 11.05 20.86
CA TYR A 225 3.54 12.06 21.00
C TYR A 225 3.84 13.35 20.24
N ALA A 226 5.05 13.90 20.44
CA ALA A 226 5.49 15.12 19.77
C ALA A 226 5.51 15.01 18.24
N LYS A 227 5.76 13.82 17.67
CA LYS A 227 5.71 13.62 16.21
C LYS A 227 4.29 13.72 15.68
N VAL A 228 3.31 13.17 16.41
CA VAL A 228 1.88 13.29 16.06
C VAL A 228 1.42 14.73 16.22
N ILE A 229 1.67 15.37 17.38
CA ILE A 229 1.28 16.75 17.65
C ILE A 229 1.86 17.72 16.61
N SER A 230 3.16 17.61 16.33
CA SER A 230 3.82 18.45 15.31
C SER A 230 3.32 18.19 13.89
N MET A 231 2.94 16.95 13.57
CA MET A 231 2.36 16.60 12.26
C MET A 231 0.96 17.21 12.12
N VAL A 232 0.14 17.15 13.18
CA VAL A 232 -1.19 17.80 13.21
C VAL A 232 -1.05 19.31 13.03
N ARG A 233 -0.20 19.96 13.83
CA ARG A 233 0.05 21.41 13.71
C ARG A 233 0.57 21.82 12.33
N ALA A 234 1.50 21.05 11.76
CA ALA A 234 2.06 21.33 10.42
C ALA A 234 1.03 21.13 9.30
N SER A 235 0.16 20.12 9.41
CA SER A 235 -0.91 19.88 8.42
C SER A 235 -2.11 20.83 8.57
N ASN A 236 -2.27 21.42 9.76
CA ASN A 236 -3.30 22.39 10.11
C ASN A 236 -4.72 21.96 9.70
N PRO A 237 -5.20 20.76 10.08
CA PRO A 237 -6.52 20.29 9.66
C PRO A 237 -7.62 21.07 10.38
N ASP A 238 -8.83 21.07 9.82
CA ASP A 238 -10.01 21.63 10.46
C ASP A 238 -10.63 20.64 11.44
N ILE A 239 -10.55 19.35 11.12
CA ILE A 239 -11.02 18.25 11.94
C ILE A 239 -9.96 17.14 11.96
N ALA A 240 -9.65 16.62 13.14
CA ALA A 240 -8.71 15.52 13.34
C ALA A 240 -9.38 14.35 14.08
N PHE A 241 -9.28 13.16 13.49
CA PHE A 241 -9.74 11.89 14.04
C PHE A 241 -8.54 11.07 14.49
N PHE A 242 -8.60 10.55 15.71
CA PHE A 242 -7.60 9.66 16.24
C PHE A 242 -8.24 8.32 16.59
N GLN A 243 -7.56 7.21 16.29
CA GLN A 243 -7.93 5.86 16.73
C GLN A 243 -6.85 5.31 17.66
N GLU A 244 -7.23 4.34 18.47
CA GLU A 244 -6.40 3.76 19.52
C GLU A 244 -5.93 4.74 20.62
N VAL A 245 -6.77 5.71 20.97
CA VAL A 245 -6.45 6.68 22.02
C VAL A 245 -6.61 6.02 23.39
N GLY A 246 -5.50 5.51 23.94
CA GLY A 246 -5.42 5.06 25.33
C GLY A 246 -5.28 6.23 26.32
N PRO A 247 -5.26 5.97 27.64
CA PRO A 247 -5.19 7.00 28.68
C PRO A 247 -4.03 7.99 28.52
N PHE A 248 -2.83 7.50 28.17
CA PHE A 248 -1.66 8.36 27.94
C PHE A 248 -1.85 9.24 26.70
N TRP A 249 -2.34 8.69 25.59
CA TRP A 249 -2.61 9.47 24.38
C TRP A 249 -3.68 10.53 24.62
N LYS A 250 -4.73 10.23 25.39
CA LYS A 250 -5.76 11.21 25.77
C LYS A 250 -5.13 12.43 26.44
N LYS A 251 -4.24 12.23 27.41
CA LYS A 251 -3.50 13.30 28.10
C LYS A 251 -2.60 14.10 27.13
N GLU A 252 -1.82 13.42 26.31
CA GLU A 252 -0.87 14.08 25.41
C GLU A 252 -1.56 14.88 24.30
N LEU A 253 -2.72 14.40 23.82
CA LEU A 253 -3.54 15.13 22.83
C LEU A 253 -4.18 16.40 23.40
N GLU A 254 -4.21 16.62 24.72
CA GLU A 254 -4.65 17.89 25.30
C GLU A 254 -3.80 19.08 24.84
N ALA A 255 -2.54 18.84 24.44
CA ALA A 255 -1.67 19.83 23.84
C ALA A 255 -2.16 20.38 22.48
N LEU A 256 -3.21 19.80 21.91
CA LEU A 256 -3.87 20.28 20.69
C LEU A 256 -5.12 21.12 20.97
N ARG A 257 -5.53 21.33 22.23
CA ARG A 257 -6.70 22.16 22.57
C ARG A 257 -6.54 23.64 22.22
N ASP A 258 -5.30 24.13 22.14
CA ASP A 258 -4.99 25.47 21.64
C ASP A 258 -5.32 25.62 20.14
N THR A 259 -5.26 24.52 19.40
CA THR A 259 -5.56 24.43 17.97
C THR A 259 -7.02 24.04 17.72
N PHE A 260 -7.57 23.17 18.58
CA PHE A 260 -8.93 22.64 18.49
C PHE A 260 -9.74 22.99 19.73
N PRO A 261 -10.51 24.09 19.72
CA PRO A 261 -11.37 24.46 20.83
C PRO A 261 -12.51 23.46 21.10
N TYR A 262 -12.85 22.61 20.13
CA TYR A 262 -13.92 21.61 20.25
C TYR A 262 -13.36 20.19 20.16
N SER A 263 -13.86 19.29 21.01
CA SER A 263 -13.46 17.88 20.98
C SER A 263 -14.58 16.97 21.46
N LEU A 264 -14.68 15.79 20.86
CA LEU A 264 -15.52 14.69 21.33
C LEU A 264 -14.61 13.52 21.66
N VAL A 265 -14.42 13.28 22.96
CA VAL A 265 -13.53 12.24 23.50
C VAL A 265 -14.30 11.44 24.53
N PRO A 266 -14.28 10.10 24.49
CA PRO A 266 -14.94 9.30 25.50
C PRO A 266 -14.41 9.55 26.92
N PRO A 267 -15.30 9.58 27.92
CA PRO A 267 -14.97 10.01 29.28
C PRO A 267 -14.03 9.04 30.00
N ILE A 268 -14.28 7.73 29.90
CA ILE A 268 -13.45 6.68 30.47
C ILE A 268 -12.92 5.84 29.31
N PRO A 269 -11.63 5.94 28.93
CA PRO A 269 -11.04 5.00 27.99
C PRO A 269 -10.88 3.66 28.69
N GLU A 270 -11.94 2.86 28.78
CA GLU A 270 -11.82 1.46 29.20
C GLU A 270 -11.05 0.66 28.13
N ARG A 271 -10.94 1.21 26.91
CA ARG A 271 -10.21 0.66 25.75
C ARG A 271 -9.44 1.74 24.96
N PHE A 272 -8.94 1.34 23.79
CA PHE A 272 -8.28 2.21 22.82
C PHE A 272 -9.32 2.81 21.88
N GLU A 273 -9.89 3.93 22.30
CA GLU A 273 -11.11 4.49 21.70
C GLU A 273 -10.81 5.55 20.62
N PRO A 274 -11.76 5.80 19.70
CA PRO A 274 -11.65 6.92 18.79
C PRO A 274 -11.86 8.27 19.50
N ALA A 275 -11.29 9.34 18.95
CA ALA A 275 -11.44 10.71 19.41
C ALA A 275 -11.55 11.70 18.23
N ILE A 276 -12.36 12.75 18.39
CA ILE A 276 -12.51 13.84 17.42
C ILE A 276 -12.04 15.15 18.05
N TYR A 277 -11.23 15.90 17.32
CA TYR A 277 -10.83 17.27 17.64
C TYR A 277 -11.17 18.17 16.45
N SER A 278 -11.69 19.36 16.70
CA SER A 278 -12.23 20.23 15.65
C SER A 278 -11.99 21.71 15.95
N LYS A 279 -11.67 22.46 14.89
CA LYS A 279 -11.69 23.93 14.89
C LYS A 279 -13.12 24.46 14.82
N LEU A 280 -13.98 23.72 14.12
CA LEU A 280 -15.39 24.05 13.94
C LEU A 280 -16.20 23.57 15.15
N PRO A 281 -17.24 24.32 15.57
CA PRO A 281 -18.15 23.89 16.63
C PRO A 281 -18.75 22.51 16.33
N LEU A 282 -18.61 21.58 17.27
CA LEU A 282 -19.28 20.29 17.23
C LEU A 282 -20.64 20.44 17.91
N VAL A 283 -21.72 20.21 17.17
CA VAL A 283 -23.10 20.24 17.69
C VAL A 283 -23.76 18.87 17.55
N ASN A 284 -24.87 18.65 18.24
CA ASN A 284 -25.62 17.39 18.21
C ASN A 284 -24.72 16.15 18.41
N THR A 285 -23.77 16.26 19.35
CA THR A 285 -22.75 15.23 19.57
C THR A 285 -23.30 14.02 20.32
N SER A 286 -22.90 12.82 19.92
CA SER A 286 -23.19 11.60 20.68
C SER A 286 -22.05 10.58 20.58
N ILE A 287 -21.90 9.79 21.64
CA ILE A 287 -21.08 8.59 21.65
C ILE A 287 -22.04 7.43 21.86
N THR A 288 -22.29 6.66 20.81
CA THR A 288 -23.37 5.66 20.80
C THR A 288 -22.82 4.31 20.40
N VAL A 289 -23.30 3.25 21.05
CA VAL A 289 -23.02 1.87 20.66
C VAL A 289 -24.20 1.36 19.83
N LEU A 290 -23.98 1.14 18.54
CA LEU A 290 -24.99 0.60 17.63
C LEU A 290 -25.12 -0.91 17.84
N ASP A 291 -26.34 -1.37 18.13
CA ASP A 291 -26.73 -2.75 18.39
C ASP A 291 -25.81 -3.53 19.36
N GLY A 292 -25.16 -2.82 20.30
CA GLY A 292 -24.17 -3.42 21.19
C GLY A 292 -22.88 -3.90 20.50
N LEU A 293 -22.70 -3.61 19.20
CA LEU A 293 -21.61 -4.13 18.37
C LEU A 293 -20.51 -3.12 18.12
N ILE A 294 -20.85 -1.84 17.90
CA ILE A 294 -19.89 -0.82 17.49
C ILE A 294 -20.15 0.54 18.13
N GLN A 295 -19.12 1.10 18.75
CA GLN A 295 -19.11 2.47 19.23
C GLN A 295 -18.78 3.42 18.07
N ILE A 296 -19.61 4.44 17.91
CA ILE A 296 -19.40 5.54 16.97
C ILE A 296 -19.36 6.87 17.72
N LEU A 297 -18.54 7.80 17.22
CA LEU A 297 -18.56 9.20 17.64
C LEU A 297 -19.28 9.98 16.55
N TYR A 298 -20.47 10.47 16.84
CA TYR A 298 -21.25 11.30 15.92
C TYR A 298 -21.19 12.75 16.37
N ALA A 299 -21.00 13.67 15.42
CA ALA A 299 -21.20 15.09 15.62
C ALA A 299 -21.68 15.74 14.32
N GLU A 300 -22.21 16.93 14.42
CA GLU A 300 -22.52 17.79 13.29
C GLU A 300 -21.62 19.01 13.29
N VAL A 301 -21.21 19.43 12.10
CA VAL A 301 -20.45 20.67 11.88
C VAL A 301 -21.11 21.49 10.77
N LYS A 302 -21.01 22.81 10.88
CA LYS A 302 -21.48 23.72 9.83
C LYS A 302 -20.32 24.10 8.92
N VAL A 303 -20.39 23.73 7.65
CA VAL A 303 -19.39 24.02 6.62
C VAL A 303 -20.07 24.82 5.51
N GLU A 304 -19.65 26.06 5.31
CA GLU A 304 -20.24 26.96 4.30
C GLU A 304 -21.78 27.06 4.39
N GLY A 305 -22.31 27.11 5.61
CA GLY A 305 -23.76 27.19 5.82
C GLY A 305 -24.47 25.83 5.89
N LYS A 306 -23.85 24.75 5.40
CA LYS A 306 -24.43 23.41 5.34
C LYS A 306 -24.09 22.59 6.58
N VAL A 307 -25.03 21.81 7.08
CA VAL A 307 -24.80 20.86 8.16
C VAL A 307 -24.20 19.57 7.57
N VAL A 308 -23.05 19.15 8.10
CA VAL A 308 -22.36 17.92 7.71
C VAL A 308 -22.27 17.02 8.94
N SER A 309 -22.75 15.79 8.81
CA SER A 309 -22.58 14.76 9.83
C SER A 309 -21.17 14.19 9.74
N ILE A 310 -20.42 14.23 10.85
CA ILE A 310 -19.09 13.66 10.96
C ILE A 310 -19.11 12.46 11.90
N ILE A 311 -18.50 11.35 11.47
CA ILE A 311 -18.53 10.09 12.21
C ILE A 311 -17.12 9.53 12.35
N GLY A 312 -16.68 9.34 13.59
CA GLY A 312 -15.43 8.65 13.93
C GLY A 312 -15.68 7.20 14.31
N ILE A 313 -14.89 6.27 13.76
CA ILE A 313 -15.07 4.83 13.97
C ILE A 313 -13.74 4.07 14.04
N HIS A 314 -13.76 2.90 14.67
CA HIS A 314 -12.64 1.95 14.69
C HIS A 314 -13.20 0.51 14.74
N LEU A 315 -12.96 -0.28 13.69
CA LEU A 315 -13.49 -1.65 13.56
C LEU A 315 -12.53 -2.70 14.13
N SER A 316 -13.09 -3.83 14.55
CA SER A 316 -12.32 -4.98 15.06
C SER A 316 -11.30 -5.51 14.04
N THR A 317 -10.09 -5.83 14.50
CA THR A 317 -9.02 -6.41 13.67
C THR A 317 -9.32 -7.89 13.33
N PRO A 318 -9.44 -8.29 12.05
CA PRO A 318 -9.96 -9.60 11.65
C PRO A 318 -8.89 -10.72 11.68
N MET A 319 -8.10 -10.83 12.75
CA MET A 319 -7.00 -11.82 12.84
C MET A 319 -7.47 -13.24 13.19
N LYS A 320 -8.71 -13.40 13.67
CA LYS A 320 -9.34 -14.68 14.03
C LYS A 320 -10.78 -14.69 13.53
N GLN A 321 -11.35 -15.88 13.31
CA GLN A 321 -12.73 -16.03 12.83
C GLN A 321 -13.76 -15.22 13.64
N ARG A 322 -13.63 -15.21 14.97
CA ARG A 322 -14.50 -14.43 15.86
C ARG A 322 -14.45 -12.94 15.55
N ASP A 323 -13.24 -12.38 15.43
CA ASP A 323 -13.03 -10.95 15.21
C ASP A 323 -13.39 -10.54 13.77
N PHE A 324 -13.16 -11.44 12.81
CA PHE A 324 -13.63 -11.31 11.43
C PHE A 324 -15.17 -11.26 11.35
N ASN A 325 -15.86 -12.19 12.02
CA ASN A 325 -17.33 -12.20 12.10
C ASN A 325 -17.83 -10.92 12.78
N HIS A 326 -17.20 -10.52 13.88
CA HIS A 326 -17.56 -9.31 14.62
C HIS A 326 -17.40 -8.06 13.74
N ARG A 327 -16.24 -7.86 13.10
CA ARG A 327 -16.02 -6.74 12.16
C ARG A 327 -17.07 -6.70 11.04
N ASN A 328 -17.45 -7.86 10.51
CA ASN A 328 -18.46 -7.92 9.44
C ASN A 328 -19.87 -7.58 9.92
N GLN A 329 -20.23 -7.98 11.14
CA GLN A 329 -21.48 -7.55 11.77
C GLN A 329 -21.48 -6.04 12.05
N GLN A 330 -20.35 -5.49 12.51
CA GLN A 330 -20.17 -4.06 12.70
C GLN A 330 -20.37 -3.29 11.38
N LEU A 331 -19.79 -3.76 10.27
CA LEU A 331 -19.98 -3.17 8.95
C LEU A 331 -21.46 -3.18 8.52
N ALA A 332 -22.16 -4.29 8.70
CA ALA A 332 -23.57 -4.42 8.30
C ALA A 332 -24.47 -3.45 9.08
N VAL A 333 -24.39 -3.45 10.42
CA VAL A 333 -25.18 -2.55 11.27
C VAL A 333 -24.84 -1.09 10.99
N PHE A 334 -23.56 -0.78 10.80
CA PHE A 334 -23.15 0.58 10.51
C PHE A 334 -23.61 1.05 9.13
N GLY A 335 -23.63 0.17 8.13
CA GLY A 335 -24.19 0.45 6.81
C GLY A 335 -25.68 0.83 6.89
N ASP A 336 -26.47 0.06 7.64
CA ASP A 336 -27.90 0.36 7.87
C ASP A 336 -28.13 1.66 8.63
N TYR A 337 -27.23 2.00 9.56
CA TYR A 337 -27.26 3.28 10.26
C TYR A 337 -26.96 4.45 9.31
N LEU A 338 -25.91 4.35 8.49
CA LEU A 338 -25.51 5.40 7.55
C LEU A 338 -26.57 5.67 6.48
N ALA A 339 -27.23 4.63 5.97
CA ALA A 339 -28.29 4.76 4.96
C ALA A 339 -29.50 5.62 5.44
N LYS A 340 -29.66 5.79 6.76
CA LYS A 340 -30.75 6.57 7.36
C LYS A 340 -30.39 8.05 7.52
N ILE A 341 -29.10 8.42 7.44
CA ILE A 341 -28.64 9.80 7.62
C ILE A 341 -28.95 10.61 6.35
N LYS A 342 -29.58 11.77 6.52
CA LYS A 342 -30.00 12.65 5.42
C LYS A 342 -29.02 13.78 5.11
N ASN A 343 -28.27 14.22 6.11
CA ASN A 343 -27.22 15.22 5.91
C ASN A 343 -26.05 14.62 5.10
N PRO A 344 -25.27 15.43 4.38
CA PRO A 344 -23.96 15.00 3.87
C PRO A 344 -23.13 14.40 5.01
N VAL A 345 -22.56 13.22 4.77
CA VAL A 345 -21.82 12.45 5.77
C VAL A 345 -20.34 12.37 5.41
N LEU A 346 -19.51 12.50 6.44
CA LEU A 346 -18.10 12.20 6.44
C LEU A 346 -17.83 11.12 7.51
N VAL A 347 -17.35 9.96 7.10
CA VAL A 347 -16.96 8.87 8.01
C VAL A 347 -15.46 8.67 7.94
N VAL A 348 -14.80 8.66 9.10
CA VAL A 348 -13.34 8.56 9.19
C VAL A 348 -12.95 7.52 10.23
N GLY A 349 -12.09 6.58 9.84
CA GLY A 349 -11.69 5.54 10.77
C GLY A 349 -10.76 4.49 10.21
N ASP A 350 -10.23 3.68 11.12
CA ASP A 350 -9.56 2.43 10.78
C ASP A 350 -10.61 1.33 10.70
N PHE A 351 -10.82 0.80 9.49
CA PHE A 351 -11.81 -0.23 9.23
C PHE A 351 -11.21 -1.63 9.30
N ASN A 352 -9.89 -1.75 9.44
CA ASN A 352 -9.18 -3.04 9.40
C ASN A 352 -9.58 -3.90 8.16
N ILE A 353 -9.90 -3.24 7.04
CA ILE A 353 -10.32 -3.89 5.80
C ILE A 353 -9.91 -3.06 4.58
N THR A 354 -9.41 -3.70 3.53
CA THR A 354 -9.10 -3.01 2.27
C THR A 354 -10.33 -2.88 1.40
N MET A 355 -10.30 -1.93 0.47
CA MET A 355 -11.35 -1.71 -0.53
C MET A 355 -11.69 -2.92 -1.42
N TRP A 356 -10.78 -3.90 -1.49
CA TRP A 356 -10.92 -5.09 -2.32
C TRP A 356 -11.74 -6.23 -1.69
N SER A 357 -11.99 -6.16 -0.37
CA SER A 357 -12.78 -7.20 0.30
C SER A 357 -14.24 -7.15 -0.17
N PRO A 358 -14.90 -8.31 -0.38
CA PRO A 358 -16.32 -8.35 -0.70
C PRO A 358 -17.20 -7.68 0.38
N PHE A 359 -16.81 -7.77 1.66
CA PHE A 359 -17.53 -7.11 2.76
C PHE A 359 -17.44 -5.58 2.67
N TYR A 360 -16.28 -5.04 2.30
CA TYR A 360 -16.13 -3.61 2.08
C TYR A 360 -17.01 -3.14 0.91
N LYS A 361 -17.00 -3.88 -0.21
CA LYS A 361 -17.80 -3.55 -1.39
C LYS A 361 -19.30 -3.51 -1.06
N ARG A 362 -19.81 -4.51 -0.32
CA ARG A 362 -21.21 -4.51 0.16
C ARG A 362 -21.50 -3.36 1.11
N PHE A 363 -20.62 -3.11 2.08
CA PHE A 363 -20.80 -2.03 3.05
C PHE A 363 -20.92 -0.67 2.35
N ILE A 364 -20.05 -0.38 1.38
CA ILE A 364 -20.10 0.88 0.61
C ILE A 364 -21.40 1.02 -0.18
N GLN A 365 -21.87 -0.06 -0.80
CA GLN A 365 -23.16 -0.08 -1.51
C GLN A 365 -24.33 0.17 -0.55
N GLN A 366 -24.34 -0.52 0.60
CA GLN A 366 -25.37 -0.40 1.62
C GLN A 366 -25.40 1.00 2.24
N ALA A 367 -24.24 1.58 2.54
CA ALA A 367 -24.12 2.90 3.14
C ALA A 367 -24.41 4.05 2.15
N GLY A 368 -24.38 3.79 0.85
CA GLY A 368 -24.55 4.82 -0.18
C GLY A 368 -23.43 5.88 -0.19
N LEU A 369 -22.24 5.53 0.28
CA LEU A 369 -21.08 6.42 0.35
C LEU A 369 -20.08 6.12 -0.77
N LYS A 370 -19.10 6.99 -0.95
CA LYS A 370 -17.91 6.74 -1.78
C LYS A 370 -16.64 6.87 -0.96
N ASN A 371 -15.60 6.14 -1.34
CA ASN A 371 -14.28 6.31 -0.72
C ASN A 371 -13.60 7.55 -1.29
N SER A 372 -13.04 8.38 -0.42
CA SER A 372 -12.35 9.61 -0.83
C SER A 372 -11.10 9.37 -1.66
N ARG A 373 -10.63 8.12 -1.74
CA ARG A 373 -9.40 7.75 -2.44
C ARG A 373 -9.52 7.65 -3.96
N TYR A 374 -10.73 7.62 -4.51
CA TYR A 374 -10.92 7.59 -5.96
C TYR A 374 -10.18 8.76 -6.63
N GLY A 375 -9.32 8.44 -7.60
CA GLY A 375 -8.48 9.42 -8.31
C GLY A 375 -7.12 9.72 -7.67
N PHE A 376 -6.86 9.21 -6.47
CA PHE A 376 -5.61 9.46 -5.73
C PHE A 376 -4.77 8.20 -5.48
N GLY A 377 -5.24 7.03 -5.94
CA GLY A 377 -4.51 5.76 -5.90
C GLY A 377 -4.83 4.90 -4.69
N ILE A 378 -3.91 3.99 -4.33
CA ILE A 378 -4.15 2.99 -3.26
C ILE A 378 -3.91 3.54 -1.86
N ILE A 379 -2.96 4.46 -1.70
CA ILE A 379 -2.59 5.14 -0.43
C ILE A 379 -2.56 4.17 0.77
N PRO A 380 -1.61 3.20 0.78
CA PRO A 380 -1.50 2.24 1.87
C PRO A 380 -1.06 2.91 3.17
N THR A 381 -1.62 2.47 4.29
CA THR A 381 -1.42 3.08 5.61
C THR A 381 -0.82 2.09 6.61
N TRP A 382 -1.13 0.80 6.50
CA TRP A 382 -0.64 -0.24 7.43
C TRP A 382 -0.04 -1.44 6.69
N SER A 383 1.09 -2.02 7.06
CA SER A 383 1.95 -1.62 8.16
C SER A 383 2.98 -0.61 7.68
N ALA A 384 2.99 0.58 8.27
CA ALA A 384 3.92 1.67 7.96
C ALA A 384 5.40 1.27 8.11
N LYS A 385 5.69 0.22 8.88
CA LYS A 385 7.04 -0.33 9.08
C LYS A 385 7.49 -1.27 7.95
N LEU A 386 6.56 -1.74 7.11
CA LEU A 386 6.82 -2.63 5.99
C LEU A 386 6.20 -2.08 4.69
N PRO A 387 6.72 -0.95 4.15
CA PRO A 387 6.12 -0.27 3.00
C PRO A 387 5.76 -1.16 1.79
N PRO A 388 6.60 -2.15 1.38
CA PRO A 388 6.24 -3.03 0.26
C PRO A 388 5.02 -3.92 0.52
N LEU A 389 4.68 -4.17 1.79
CA LEU A 389 3.56 -5.00 2.22
C LEU A 389 2.42 -4.17 2.82
N SER A 390 2.49 -2.84 2.74
CA SER A 390 1.43 -1.99 3.27
C SER A 390 0.16 -2.07 2.43
N ILE A 391 -0.97 -2.00 3.10
CA ILE A 391 -2.34 -2.10 2.63
C ILE A 391 -3.15 -0.92 3.20
N PRO A 392 -4.22 -0.50 2.52
CA PRO A 392 -4.97 0.70 2.90
C PRO A 392 -6.25 0.37 3.68
N ILE A 393 -6.11 0.27 5.00
CA ILE A 393 -7.22 -0.11 5.91
C ILE A 393 -7.87 1.07 6.63
N ASP A 394 -7.23 2.24 6.56
CA ASP A 394 -7.74 3.52 7.04
C ASP A 394 -8.54 4.21 5.92
N HIS A 395 -9.78 4.62 6.20
CA HIS A 395 -10.65 5.22 5.19
C HIS A 395 -11.31 6.52 5.64
N CYS A 396 -11.43 7.42 4.66
CA CYS A 396 -12.28 8.59 4.70
C CYS A 396 -13.39 8.38 3.66
N LEU A 397 -14.61 8.12 4.11
CA LEU A 397 -15.78 7.87 3.27
C LEU A 397 -16.69 9.09 3.30
N VAL A 398 -17.25 9.44 2.16
CA VAL A 398 -18.03 10.67 2.01
C VAL A 398 -19.30 10.42 1.21
N SER A 399 -20.33 11.25 1.43
CA SER A 399 -21.52 11.25 0.58
C SER A 399 -21.18 11.56 -0.89
N PRO A 400 -22.00 11.10 -1.86
CA PRO A 400 -21.71 11.29 -3.28
C PRO A 400 -21.53 12.75 -3.72
N ASN A 401 -22.27 13.67 -3.10
CA ASN A 401 -22.22 15.12 -3.32
C ASN A 401 -20.98 15.81 -2.71
N VAL A 402 -20.14 15.11 -1.96
CA VAL A 402 -18.87 15.67 -1.45
C VAL A 402 -17.79 15.49 -2.51
N LYS A 403 -17.14 16.58 -2.89
CA LYS A 403 -15.99 16.54 -3.80
C LYS A 403 -14.70 16.40 -3.00
N VAL A 404 -13.84 15.48 -3.43
CA VAL A 404 -12.52 15.30 -2.83
C VAL A 404 -11.50 15.98 -3.71
N LEU A 405 -10.76 16.93 -3.14
CA LEU A 405 -9.73 17.69 -3.83
C LEU A 405 -8.38 16.98 -3.77
N GLN A 406 -8.08 16.36 -2.64
CA GLN A 406 -6.86 15.60 -2.45
C GLN A 406 -7.03 14.56 -1.34
N MET A 407 -6.39 13.41 -1.51
CA MET A 407 -6.15 12.47 -0.42
C MET A 407 -4.69 12.05 -0.44
N ARG A 408 -4.02 12.02 0.71
CA ARG A 408 -2.61 11.62 0.83
C ARG A 408 -2.30 11.03 2.19
N ALA A 409 -1.30 10.15 2.24
CA ALA A 409 -0.67 9.79 3.50
C ALA A 409 0.27 10.90 3.97
N SER A 410 0.34 11.11 5.29
CA SER A 410 1.30 12.00 5.94
C SER A 410 2.60 11.26 6.25
N ARG A 411 3.56 12.00 6.82
CA ARG A 411 4.83 11.44 7.29
C ARG A 411 4.64 10.39 8.37
N TYR A 412 5.59 9.45 8.47
CA TYR A 412 5.64 8.46 9.55
C TYR A 412 5.76 9.13 10.94
N VAL A 413 4.86 8.76 11.86
CA VAL A 413 4.77 9.34 13.21
C VAL A 413 5.00 8.33 14.34
N GLY A 414 5.58 7.16 14.04
CA GLY A 414 5.90 6.12 15.04
C GLY A 414 4.83 5.05 15.23
N SER A 415 3.59 5.31 14.80
CA SER A 415 2.51 4.31 14.72
C SER A 415 2.83 3.26 13.66
N ASP A 416 2.22 2.08 13.72
CA ASP A 416 2.22 1.13 12.60
C ASP A 416 1.24 1.52 11.48
N HIS A 417 0.48 2.60 11.67
CA HIS A 417 -0.29 3.28 10.64
C HIS A 417 0.37 4.60 10.20
N LEU A 418 0.22 4.94 8.91
CA LEU A 418 0.47 6.28 8.41
C LEU A 418 -0.80 7.13 8.58
N PRO A 419 -0.69 8.39 9.05
CA PRO A 419 -1.83 9.30 9.07
C PRO A 419 -2.33 9.59 7.65
N LEU A 420 -3.63 9.82 7.48
CA LEU A 420 -4.23 10.25 6.24
C LEU A 420 -4.71 11.70 6.34
N ILE A 421 -4.54 12.46 5.26
CA ILE A 421 -5.07 13.81 5.12
C ILE A 421 -5.95 13.85 3.87
N THR A 422 -7.18 14.31 4.05
CA THR A 422 -8.17 14.47 2.99
C THR A 422 -8.62 15.92 2.95
N ASP A 423 -8.50 16.55 1.78
CA ASP A 423 -9.03 17.89 1.51
C ASP A 423 -10.31 17.74 0.68
N LEU A 424 -11.42 18.29 1.15
CA LEU A 424 -12.75 18.09 0.55
C LEU A 424 -13.59 19.37 0.52
N VAL A 425 -14.58 19.39 -0.36
CA VAL A 425 -15.56 20.49 -0.49
C VAL A 425 -16.96 19.89 -0.49
N ILE A 426 -17.88 20.53 0.23
CA ILE A 426 -19.28 20.10 0.32
C ILE A 426 -20.03 20.64 -0.91
N GLY A 427 -20.34 19.76 -1.87
CA GLY A 427 -21.08 20.11 -3.07
C GLY A 427 -22.50 20.58 -2.78
N ASN A 428 -23.15 21.18 -3.76
CA ASN A 428 -24.56 21.56 -3.64
C ASN A 428 -25.43 20.30 -3.71
N ASN A 429 -26.52 20.27 -2.93
CA ASN A 429 -27.50 19.20 -3.08
C ASN A 429 -28.23 19.45 -4.40
N GLU A 430 -28.14 18.52 -5.36
CA GLU A 430 -28.93 18.57 -6.60
C GLU A 430 -30.33 17.97 -6.44
N TYR A 431 -30.81 17.82 -5.21
CA TYR A 431 -32.16 17.37 -4.91
C TYR A 431 -32.81 18.33 -3.90
N GLU A 432 -33.23 19.48 -4.40
CA GLU A 432 -34.42 20.18 -3.90
C GLU A 432 -35.63 19.76 -4.73
#